data_AF-A0A2D6TP33-F1
#
_entry.id   AF-A0A2D6TP33-F1
#
_cell.length_a   1.000
_cell.length_b   1.000
_cell.length_c   1.000
_cell.angle_alpha   90.00
_cell.angle_beta   90.00
_cell.angle_gamma   90.00
#
_symmetry.space_group_name_H-M   'P 1'
#
loop_
_entity.id
_entity.type
_entity.pdbx_description
1 polymer ?
#
loop_
_entity_poly.entity_id
_entity_poly.type
_entity_poly.pdbx_seq_one_letter_code
_entity_poly.pdbx_strand_id
1 'polypeptide(L)' 'MILKKCKECKTYTLKNTCSKCKKKTFDAHYKFIKVKDILK' A
#
# COMPACT_ATOMS: atom_id res chain seq x y z
N MET A 1 -11.02 -5.67 -0.61
CA MET A 1 -9.63 -6.16 -0.64
C MET A 1 -8.71 -5.08 -0.10
N ILE A 2 -7.78 -5.42 0.79
CA ILE A 2 -6.81 -4.45 1.36
C ILE A 2 -5.64 -4.33 0.40
N LEU A 3 -5.27 -3.10 0.04
CA LEU A 3 -4.08 -2.84 -0.78
C LEU A 3 -2.84 -3.17 0.03
N LYS A 4 -1.91 -3.95 -0.54
CA LYS A 4 -0.63 -4.30 0.09
C LYS A 4 0.53 -3.65 -0.64
N LYS A 5 1.63 -3.43 0.06
CA LYS A 5 2.87 -2.86 -0.45
C LYS A 5 4.05 -3.75 -0.08
N CYS A 6 4.94 -3.97 -1.03
CA CYS A 6 6.23 -4.57 -0.77
C CYS A 6 7.18 -3.52 -0.15
N LYS A 7 7.84 -3.84 0.97
CA LYS A 7 8.81 -2.93 1.60
C LYS A 7 10.05 -2.69 0.74
N GLU A 8 10.50 -3.69 0.00
CA GLU A 8 11.72 -3.59 -0.81
C GLU A 8 11.47 -2.99 -2.19
N CYS A 9 10.56 -3.58 -2.97
CA CYS A 9 10.29 -3.12 -4.32
C CYS A 9 9.40 -1.87 -4.36
N LYS A 10 8.82 -1.47 -3.22
CA LYS A 10 7.83 -0.38 -3.09
C LYS A 10 6.60 -0.53 -4.00
N THR A 11 6.43 -1.68 -4.65
CA THR A 11 5.30 -1.99 -5.52
C THR A 11 4.06 -2.32 -4.71
N TYR A 12 2.92 -1.84 -5.18
CA TYR A 12 1.61 -2.17 -4.63
C TYR A 12 1.05 -3.43 -5.29
N THR A 13 0.32 -4.22 -4.52
CA THR A 13 -0.30 -5.47 -4.97
C THR A 13 -1.45 -5.84 -4.04
N LEU A 14 -2.36 -6.69 -4.51
CA LEU A 14 -3.41 -7.30 -3.68
C LEU A 14 -3.00 -8.69 -3.16
N LYS A 15 -1.90 -9.24 -3.67
CA LYS A 15 -1.36 -10.56 -3.29
C LYS A 15 -0.52 -10.43 -2.02
N ASN A 16 -0.40 -11.52 -1.27
CA ASN A 16 0.43 -11.59 -0.05
C ASN A 16 1.93 -11.62 -0.33
N THR A 17 2.32 -11.80 -1.59
CA THR A 17 3.70 -11.91 -2.06
C THR A 17 3.95 -10.95 -3.20
N CYS A 18 5.12 -10.32 -3.18
CA CYS A 18 5.56 -9.42 -4.24
C CYS A 18 5.99 -10.23 -5.46
N SER A 19 5.45 -9.91 -6.64
CA SER A 19 5.82 -10.60 -7.88
C SER A 19 7.27 -10.39 -8.32
N LYS A 20 7.93 -9.31 -7.85
CA LYS A 20 9.31 -8.98 -8.23
C LYS A 20 10.34 -9.68 -7.33
N CYS A 21 10.26 -9.48 -6.02
CA CYS A 21 11.22 -10.02 -5.06
C CYS A 21 10.74 -11.29 -4.33
N LYS A 22 9.51 -11.76 -4.60
CA LYS A 22 8.88 -12.94 -3.97
C LYS A 22 8.73 -12.87 -2.45
N LYS A 23 9.08 -11.75 -1.81
CA LYS A 23 8.92 -11.52 -0.36
C LYS A 23 7.48 -11.16 0.01
N LYS A 24 7.15 -11.30 1.30
CA LYS A 24 5.84 -10.95 1.84
C LYS A 24 5.55 -9.44 1.70
N THR A 25 4.31 -9.13 1.36
CA THR A 25 3.80 -7.75 1.27
C THR A 25 2.99 -7.41 2.50
N PHE A 26 3.02 -6.14 2.90
CA PHE A 26 2.38 -5.63 4.11
C PHE A 26 1.22 -4.73 3.74
N ASP A 27 0.25 -4.55 4.63
CA ASP A 27 -0.88 -3.68 4.33
C ASP A 27 -0.40 -2.23 4.08
N ALA A 28 -0.86 -1.67 2.96
CA ALA A 28 -0.61 -0.30 2.61
C ALA A 28 -1.63 0.55 3.37
N HIS A 29 -1.23 1.05 4.54
CA HIS A 29 -2.03 2.06 5.24
C HIS A 29 -2.03 3.33 4.39
N TYR A 30 -3.18 3.69 3.84
CA TYR A 30 -3.38 4.98 3.18
C TYR A 30 -4.16 5.90 4.11
N LYS A 31 -3.67 7.13 4.26
CA LYS A 31 -4.39 8.17 4.98
C LYS A 31 -5.47 8.68 4.04
N PHE A 32 -6.73 8.41 4.34
CA PHE A 32 -7.84 9.11 3.69
C PHE A 32 -7.75 10.58 4.11
N ILE A 33 -7.27 11.43 3.20
CA ILE A 33 -7.30 12.87 3.45
C ILE A 33 -8.71 13.34 3.11
N LYS A 34 -9.49 13.73 4.12
CA LYS A 34 -10.76 14.41 3.89
C LYS A 34 -10.42 15.78 3.31
N VAL A 35 -10.85 16.04 2.08
CA VAL A 35 -10.54 17.30 1.36
C VAL A 35 -10.97 18.54 2.16
N LYS A 36 -11.99 18.41 3.02
CA LYS A 36 -12.43 19.46 3.97
C LYS A 36 -11.33 19.94 4.94
N ASP A 37 -10.36 19.09 5.29
CA ASP A 37 -9.30 19.45 6.24
C ASP A 37 -8.08 20.13 5.58
N ILE A 38 -7.96 20.09 4.25
CA ILE A 38 -6.86 20.74 3.50
C ILE A 38 -7.21 22.19 3.10
N LEU A 39 -8.49 22.48 2.89
CA LEU A 39 -8.97 23.77 2.34
C LEU A 39 -9.32 24.82 3.42
N LYS A 40 -8.73 24.74 4.62
CA LYS A 40 -9.00 25.68 5.72
C LYS A 40 -7.84 26.65 5.94
#